data_AF-A0A2V5XRW7-F1
#
_entry.id   AF-A0A2V5XRW7-F1
#
_cell.length_a   1.000
_cell.length_b   1.000
_cell.length_c   1.000
_cell.angle_alpha   90.00
_cell.angle_beta   90.00
_cell.angle_gamma   90.00
#
_symmetry.space_group_name_H-M   'P 1'
#
loop_
_entity.id
_entity.type
_entity.pdbx_description
1 polymer ?
#
loop_
_entity_poly.entity_id
_entity_poly.type
_entity_poly.pdbx_seq_one_letter_code
_entity_poly.pdbx_strand_id
1 'polypeptide(L)'
;MSLPERVRADYETMNLTTGPHPMKLLRECLPNIWRAIDLVHARHGSIVQIAGNVICRQRPGTAKGFVFISLEDETGVSNAIVDPDLFEDFRLVITEEAFLLIEGEVQNSDNIVLIKARQIRALAHEQLIGSESHDFR
;
A
#
# COMPACT_ATOMS: atom_id res chain seq x y z
N MET A 1 -4.51 -22.37 14.52
CA MET A 1 -4.70 -21.61 13.28
C MET A 1 -5.60 -20.44 13.56
N SER A 2 -4.97 -19.30 13.83
CA SER A 2 -5.63 -18.01 13.99
C SER A 2 -6.14 -17.48 12.64
N LEU A 3 -7.10 -16.56 12.67
CA LEU A 3 -7.62 -15.91 11.47
C LEU A 3 -6.50 -15.30 10.59
N PRO A 4 -5.47 -14.63 11.16
CA PRO A 4 -4.32 -14.12 10.41
C PRO A 4 -3.48 -15.20 9.71
N GLU A 5 -3.28 -16.37 10.33
CA GLU A 5 -2.51 -17.48 9.75
C GLU A 5 -3.24 -18.14 8.58
N ARG A 6 -4.58 -18.25 8.65
CA ARG A 6 -5.40 -18.76 7.55
C ARG A 6 -5.43 -17.80 6.37
N VAL A 7 -5.62 -16.50 6.66
CA VAL A 7 -5.49 -15.40 5.72
C VAL A 7 -4.15 -15.54 4.98
N ARG A 8 -3.02 -15.63 5.69
CA ARG A 8 -1.69 -15.81 5.08
C ARG A 8 -1.55 -17.06 4.19
N ALA A 9 -2.01 -18.22 4.65
CA ALA A 9 -1.93 -19.47 3.88
C ALA A 9 -2.79 -19.43 2.60
N ASP A 10 -3.93 -18.75 2.65
CA ASP A 10 -4.78 -18.51 1.48
C ASP A 10 -4.12 -17.50 0.51
N TYR A 11 -3.41 -16.48 1.01
CA TYR A 11 -2.67 -15.51 0.17
C TYR A 11 -1.47 -16.10 -0.56
N GLU A 12 -0.71 -17.00 0.07
CA GLU A 12 0.43 -17.65 -0.59
C GLU A 12 -0.01 -18.68 -1.65
N THR A 13 -1.25 -19.17 -1.58
CA THR A 13 -1.68 -20.32 -2.40
C THR A 13 -2.68 -19.96 -3.49
N MET A 14 -3.55 -18.95 -3.34
CA MET A 14 -4.63 -18.71 -4.31
C MET A 14 -4.99 -17.23 -4.47
N ASN A 15 -5.06 -16.81 -5.73
CA ASN A 15 -5.52 -15.51 -6.22
C ASN A 15 -7.05 -15.29 -6.00
N LEU A 16 -7.62 -15.84 -4.92
CA LEU A 16 -9.04 -15.78 -4.56
C LEU A 16 -9.19 -16.00 -3.05
N THR A 17 -9.13 -14.93 -2.26
CA THR A 17 -9.53 -15.02 -0.85
C THR A 17 -11.06 -15.00 -0.76
N THR A 18 -11.66 -16.05 -0.21
CA THR A 18 -13.10 -16.12 0.11
C THR A 18 -13.47 -15.34 1.39
N GLY A 19 -12.58 -14.45 1.85
CA GLY A 19 -12.64 -13.72 3.12
C GLY A 19 -12.44 -12.21 2.95
N PRO A 20 -12.60 -11.40 4.02
CA PRO A 20 -12.44 -9.95 3.96
C PRO A 20 -11.02 -9.55 3.55
N HIS A 21 -10.90 -8.45 2.79
CA HIS A 21 -9.61 -7.91 2.35
C HIS A 21 -8.67 -7.68 3.57
N PRO A 22 -7.37 -8.01 3.50
CA PRO A 22 -6.51 -8.03 4.69
C PRO A 22 -6.31 -6.63 5.30
N MET A 23 -6.41 -5.57 4.49
CA MET A 23 -6.43 -4.19 5.01
C MET A 23 -7.59 -3.91 5.97
N LYS A 24 -8.71 -4.63 5.83
CA LYS A 24 -9.84 -4.53 6.76
C LYS A 24 -9.46 -4.96 8.18
N LEU A 25 -8.59 -5.98 8.31
CA LEU A 25 -8.09 -6.45 9.60
C LEU A 25 -7.09 -5.46 10.21
N LEU A 26 -6.30 -4.80 9.36
CA LEU A 26 -5.31 -3.81 9.76
C LEU A 26 -5.89 -2.42 10.07
N ARG A 27 -7.14 -2.16 9.65
CA ARG A 27 -7.72 -0.81 9.70
C ARG A 27 -7.80 -0.25 11.12
N GLU A 28 -8.07 -1.09 12.12
CA GLU A 28 -8.12 -0.66 13.53
C GLU A 28 -6.76 -0.16 14.05
N CYS A 29 -5.66 -0.67 13.50
CA CYS A 29 -4.30 -0.28 13.86
C CYS A 29 -3.79 0.94 13.05
N LEU A 30 -4.54 1.37 12.03
CA LEU A 30 -4.12 2.40 11.06
C LEU A 30 -5.13 3.56 10.97
N PRO A 31 -5.45 4.25 12.09
CA PRO A 31 -6.56 5.22 12.13
C PRO A 31 -6.35 6.48 11.28
N ASN A 32 -5.09 6.81 10.95
CA ASN A 32 -4.74 8.02 10.18
C ASN A 32 -4.56 7.75 8.68
N ILE A 33 -4.78 6.52 8.22
CA ILE A 33 -4.59 6.12 6.82
C ILE A 33 -5.90 6.25 6.06
N TRP A 34 -5.86 6.99 4.97
CA TRP A 34 -6.98 7.22 4.07
C TRP A 34 -7.37 5.92 3.36
N ARG A 35 -8.68 5.74 3.19
CA ARG A 35 -9.23 4.67 2.35
C ARG A 35 -9.30 5.12 0.91
N ALA A 36 -9.20 4.18 -0.03
CA ALA A 36 -9.32 4.47 -1.46
C ALA A 36 -10.60 5.27 -1.80
N ILE A 37 -11.73 4.90 -1.19
CA ILE A 37 -13.01 5.58 -1.40
C ILE A 37 -13.04 7.03 -0.89
N ASP A 38 -12.24 7.36 0.12
CA ASP A 38 -12.22 8.70 0.71
C ASP A 38 -11.36 9.68 -0.11
N LEU A 39 -10.44 9.16 -0.94
CA LEU A 39 -9.50 9.98 -1.71
C LEU A 39 -10.20 10.94 -2.69
N VAL A 40 -11.41 10.60 -3.17
CA VAL A 40 -12.20 11.49 -4.03
C VAL A 40 -12.54 12.82 -3.36
N HIS A 41 -12.59 12.85 -2.02
CA HIS A 41 -12.84 14.04 -1.23
C HIS A 41 -11.56 14.77 -0.81
N ALA A 42 -10.38 14.22 -1.12
CA ALA A 42 -9.11 14.82 -0.75
C ALA A 42 -8.84 16.10 -1.57
N ARG A 43 -8.40 17.14 -0.87
CA ARG A 43 -8.07 18.42 -1.48
C ARG A 43 -6.76 18.30 -2.27
N HIS A 44 -6.74 18.81 -3.50
CA HIS A 44 -5.51 18.94 -4.28
C HIS A 44 -4.40 19.66 -3.46
N GLY A 45 -3.20 19.11 -3.46
CA GLY A 45 -2.03 19.61 -2.71
C GLY A 45 -2.01 19.24 -1.22
N SER A 46 -3.02 18.55 -0.70
CA SER A 46 -2.97 18.02 0.68
C SER A 46 -2.01 16.84 0.79
N ILE A 47 -1.41 16.66 1.96
CA ILE A 47 -0.59 15.47 2.28
C ILE A 47 -1.49 14.43 2.92
N VAL A 48 -1.46 13.22 2.37
CA VAL A 48 -2.23 12.07 2.86
C VAL A 48 -1.33 10.85 2.97
N GLN A 49 -1.76 9.90 3.80
CA GLN A 49 -1.16 8.58 3.89
C GLN A 49 -2.16 7.56 3.37
N ILE A 50 -1.74 6.73 2.43
CA ILE A 50 -2.51 5.59 1.92
C ILE A 50 -1.74 4.31 2.22
N ALA A 51 -2.45 3.20 2.40
CA ALA A 51 -1.82 1.90 2.51
C ALA A 51 -2.71 0.82 1.89
N GLY A 52 -2.07 -0.22 1.36
CA GLY A 52 -2.78 -1.29 0.69
C GLY A 52 -1.87 -2.38 0.15
N ASN A 53 -2.51 -3.42 -0.37
CA ASN A 53 -1.85 -4.48 -1.12
C ASN A 53 -1.42 -3.95 -2.49
N VAL A 54 -0.19 -4.19 -2.91
CA VAL A 54 0.30 -3.75 -4.21
C VAL A 54 -0.20 -4.68 -5.30
N ILE A 55 -1.17 -4.21 -6.08
CA ILE A 55 -1.75 -4.99 -7.19
C ILE A 55 -1.06 -4.73 -8.53
N CYS A 56 -0.38 -3.60 -8.67
CA CYS A 56 0.32 -3.26 -9.91
C CYS A 56 1.52 -2.34 -9.66
N ARG A 57 2.60 -2.59 -10.42
CA ARG A 57 3.79 -1.74 -10.50
C ARG A 57 4.14 -1.55 -11.97
N GLN A 58 4.19 -0.32 -12.44
CA GLN A 58 4.51 -0.03 -13.84
C GLN A 58 5.58 1.04 -13.92
N ARG A 59 6.63 0.77 -14.70
CA ARG A 59 7.66 1.76 -15.06
C ARG A 59 7.71 1.88 -16.58
N PRO A 60 6.77 2.63 -17.20
CA PRO A 60 6.74 2.78 -18.65
C PRO A 60 8.04 3.40 -19.17
N GLY A 61 8.61 2.87 -20.25
CA GLY A 61 9.85 3.41 -20.82
C GLY A 61 9.75 4.87 -21.26
N THR A 62 8.54 5.36 -21.51
CA THR A 62 8.25 6.75 -21.91
C THR A 62 8.06 7.71 -20.73
N ALA A 63 7.92 7.20 -19.50
CA ALA A 63 7.61 7.99 -18.32
C ALA A 63 8.86 8.57 -17.64
N LYS A 64 9.99 8.74 -18.36
CA LYS A 64 11.25 9.31 -17.82
C LYS A 64 11.70 8.69 -16.49
N GLY A 65 11.45 7.40 -16.30
CA GLY A 65 11.84 6.66 -15.09
C GLY A 65 10.84 6.68 -13.93
N PHE A 66 9.72 7.42 -14.04
CA PHE A 66 8.65 7.39 -13.05
C PHE A 66 8.01 6.01 -12.92
N VAL A 67 7.60 5.67 -11.70
CA VAL A 67 6.94 4.41 -11.37
C VAL A 67 5.53 4.68 -10.89
N PHE A 68 4.57 3.94 -11.43
CA PHE A 68 3.18 3.95 -11.02
C PHE A 68 2.91 2.72 -10.16
N ILE A 69 2.29 2.94 -9.01
CA ILE A 69 1.94 1.90 -8.05
C ILE A 69 0.44 1.98 -7.78
N SER A 70 -0.25 0.85 -7.90
CA SER A 70 -1.65 0.73 -7.52
C SER A 70 -1.75 -0.09 -6.23
N LEU A 71 -2.37 0.49 -5.21
CA LEU A 71 -2.63 -0.13 -3.92
C LEU A 71 -4.12 -0.46 -3.80
N GLU A 72 -4.44 -1.67 -3.38
CA GLU A 72 -5.81 -2.11 -3.09
C GLU A 72 -6.04 -2.16 -1.58
N ASP A 73 -7.18 -1.62 -1.15
CA ASP A 73 -7.72 -1.76 0.19
C ASP A 73 -9.15 -2.32 0.15
N GLU A 74 -9.80 -2.45 1.30
CA GLU A 74 -11.16 -3.00 1.40
C GLU A 74 -12.25 -2.14 0.73
N THR A 75 -11.91 -0.95 0.27
CA THR A 75 -12.82 0.02 -0.34
C THR A 75 -12.55 0.30 -1.81
N GLY A 76 -11.39 -0.12 -2.33
CA GLY A 76 -11.04 0.01 -3.74
C GLY A 76 -9.54 0.21 -3.98
N VAL A 77 -9.22 0.88 -5.09
CA VAL A 77 -7.84 1.06 -5.56
C VAL A 77 -7.41 2.52 -5.42
N SER A 78 -6.25 2.74 -4.80
CA SER A 78 -5.53 4.01 -4.74
C SER A 78 -4.32 3.97 -5.65
N ASN A 79 -4.06 5.05 -6.39
CA ASN A 79 -2.91 5.12 -7.28
C ASN A 79 -1.86 6.11 -6.76
N ALA A 80 -0.61 5.71 -6.82
CA ALA A 80 0.53 6.54 -6.47
C ALA A 80 1.53 6.62 -7.63
N ILE A 81 2.23 7.75 -7.69
CA ILE A 81 3.34 7.97 -8.61
C ILE A 81 4.60 8.26 -7.80
N VAL A 82 5.68 7.59 -8.16
CA VAL A 82 7.01 7.67 -7.55
C VAL A 82 7.96 8.23 -8.58
N ASP A 83 8.65 9.30 -8.23
CA ASP A 83 9.70 9.86 -9.09
C ASP A 83 10.94 8.94 -9.12
N PRO A 84 11.82 9.09 -10.13
CA PRO A 84 12.97 8.21 -10.29
C PRO A 84 13.90 8.20 -9.07
N ASP A 85 14.15 9.35 -8.46
CA ASP A 85 15.09 9.46 -7.35
C ASP A 85 14.53 8.75 -6.11
N LEU A 86 13.25 8.99 -5.79
CA LEU A 86 12.56 8.30 -4.70
C LEU A 86 12.44 6.78 -4.96
N PHE A 87 12.26 6.38 -6.22
CA PHE A 87 12.24 4.96 -6.56
C PHE A 87 13.60 4.30 -6.31
N GLU A 88 14.70 4.94 -6.67
CA GLU A 88 16.03 4.36 -6.41
C GLU A 88 16.34 4.32 -4.90
N ASP A 89 15.92 5.34 -4.13
CA ASP A 89 16.08 5.37 -2.66
C ASP A 89 15.30 4.25 -1.95
N PHE A 90 14.10 3.92 -2.44
CA PHE A 90 13.20 2.92 -1.84
C PHE A 90 13.04 1.66 -2.70
N ARG A 91 13.99 1.38 -3.60
CA ARG A 91 13.86 0.37 -4.66
C ARG A 91 13.43 -0.98 -4.13
N LEU A 92 14.13 -1.48 -3.11
CA LEU A 92 13.88 -2.80 -2.52
C LEU A 92 12.46 -2.88 -1.92
N VAL A 93 12.07 -1.88 -1.12
CA VAL A 93 10.73 -1.79 -0.52
C VAL A 93 9.66 -1.78 -1.62
N ILE A 94 9.82 -0.97 -2.65
CA ILE A 94 8.85 -0.87 -3.75
C ILE A 94 8.75 -2.18 -4.52
N THR A 95 9.86 -2.88 -4.76
CA THR A 95 9.87 -4.09 -5.61
C THR A 95 9.48 -5.36 -4.87
N GLU A 96 9.82 -5.51 -3.60
CA GLU A 96 9.72 -6.77 -2.87
C GLU A 96 8.48 -6.84 -1.97
N GLU A 97 8.00 -5.71 -1.44
CA GLU A 97 6.94 -5.71 -0.42
C GLU A 97 5.55 -5.83 -1.03
N ALA A 98 4.77 -6.79 -0.56
CA ALA A 98 3.37 -6.97 -0.98
C ALA A 98 2.45 -5.87 -0.44
N PHE A 99 2.76 -5.26 0.71
CA PHE A 99 1.97 -4.19 1.30
C PHE A 99 2.82 -2.95 1.52
N LEU A 100 2.31 -1.81 1.06
CA LEU A 100 3.00 -0.53 1.17
C LEU A 100 2.15 0.48 1.93
N LEU A 101 2.83 1.33 2.69
CA LEU A 101 2.32 2.59 3.19
C LEU A 101 3.02 3.71 2.41
N ILE A 102 2.25 4.54 1.74
CA ILE A 102 2.73 5.66 0.94
C ILE A 102 2.18 6.95 1.54
N GLU A 103 3.08 7.83 1.96
CA GLU A 103 2.77 9.22 2.24
C GLU A 103 3.07 10.05 1.00
N GLY A 104 2.14 10.92 0.63
CA GLY A 104 2.31 11.73 -0.55
C GLY A 104 1.33 12.87 -0.69
N GLU A 105 1.58 13.69 -1.70
CA GLU A 105 0.76 14.85 -2.03
C GLU A 105 -0.34 14.44 -3.02
N VAL A 106 -1.57 14.82 -2.71
CA VAL A 106 -2.74 14.54 -3.54
C VAL A 106 -2.71 15.39 -4.80
N GLN A 107 -2.62 14.73 -5.95
CA GLN A 107 -2.83 15.31 -7.27
C GLN A 107 -4.22 14.90 -7.75
N ASN A 108 -5.19 15.79 -7.53
CA ASN A 108 -6.55 15.63 -8.05
C ASN A 108 -6.65 16.38 -9.39
N SER A 109 -6.85 15.63 -10.48
CA SER A 109 -7.07 16.15 -11.84
C SER A 109 -8.21 15.37 -12.49
N ASP A 110 -9.24 16.08 -12.97
CA ASP A 110 -10.34 15.51 -13.77
C ASP A 110 -10.93 14.19 -13.21
N ASN A 111 -11.25 14.18 -11.90
CA ASN A 111 -11.79 13.04 -11.14
C ASN A 111 -10.84 11.85 -10.93
N ILE A 112 -9.59 11.93 -11.35
CA ILE A 112 -8.57 10.93 -11.04
C ILE A 112 -7.70 11.47 -9.91
N VAL A 113 -7.66 10.73 -8.80
CA VAL A 113 -6.81 11.06 -7.66
C VAL A 113 -5.54 10.23 -7.75
N LEU A 114 -4.40 10.91 -7.84
CA LEU A 114 -3.08 10.31 -7.87
C LEU A 114 -2.27 10.85 -6.69
N ILE A 115 -1.58 9.98 -5.97
CA ILE A 115 -0.75 10.38 -4.83
C ILE A 115 0.71 10.48 -5.30
N LYS A 116 1.26 11.70 -5.32
CA LYS A 116 2.69 11.89 -5.58
C LYS A 116 3.46 11.50 -4.32
N ALA A 117 4.11 10.34 -4.37
CA ALA A 117 4.82 9.78 -3.23
C ALA A 117 5.94 10.70 -2.76
N ARG A 118 6.12 10.76 -1.44
CA ARG A 118 7.19 11.49 -0.76
C ARG A 118 7.96 10.58 0.19
N GLN A 119 7.25 9.63 0.80
CA GLN A 119 7.84 8.59 1.64
C GLN A 119 7.11 7.28 1.41
N ILE A 120 7.87 6.19 1.31
CA ILE A 120 7.34 4.85 1.11
C ILE A 120 7.92 3.96 2.20
N ARG A 121 7.07 3.17 2.83
CA ARG A 121 7.46 2.20 3.86
C ARG A 121 6.79 0.87 3.57
N ALA A 122 7.47 -0.22 3.90
CA ALA A 122 6.81 -1.51 4.03
C ALA A 122 5.72 -1.35 5.09
N LEU A 123 4.49 -1.76 4.79
CA LEU A 123 3.50 -1.97 5.83
C LEU A 123 3.84 -3.32 6.48
N ALA A 124 4.91 -3.31 7.29
CA ALA A 124 5.49 -4.50 7.84
C ALA A 124 4.44 -5.28 8.63
N HIS A 125 4.43 -6.59 8.40
CA HIS A 125 3.62 -7.58 9.08
C HIS A 125 3.93 -7.65 10.60
N GLU A 126 4.82 -6.83 11.15
CA GLU A 126 5.15 -6.74 12.59
C GLU A 126 3.97 -6.34 13.48
N GLN A 127 2.90 -5.78 12.91
CA GLN A 127 1.63 -5.56 13.64
C GLN A 127 0.64 -6.73 13.50
N LEU A 128 0.87 -7.67 12.59
CA LEU A 128 0.08 -8.90 12.41
C LEU A 128 0.69 -10.10 13.14
N ILE A 129 2.01 -10.11 13.28
CA ILE A 129 2.73 -10.98 14.20
C ILE A 129 2.83 -10.18 15.50
N GLY A 130 1.92 -10.43 16.45
CA GLY A 130 2.14 -9.97 17.82
C GLY A 130 3.60 -10.26 18.19
N SER A 131 4.29 -9.25 18.73
CA SER A 131 5.70 -9.31 19.05
C SER A 131 6.00 -10.44 20.03
N GLU A 132 6.16 -11.65 19.51
CA GLU A 132 6.84 -12.76 20.13
C GLU A 132 8.01 -13.10 19.22
N SER A 133 8.94 -12.13 19.15
CA SER A 133 10.34 -12.44 18.88
C SER A 133 10.84 -13.24 20.07
N HIS A 134 10.57 -14.55 20.08
CA HIS A 134 11.33 -15.48 20.90
C HIS A 134 12.70 -15.59 20.25
N ASP A 135 13.62 -14.75 20.71
CA ASP A 135 15.05 -14.93 20.51
C ASP A 135 15.41 -16.35 20.95
N PHE A 136 15.73 -17.22 19.99
CA PHE A 136 16.30 -18.53 20.29
C PHE A 136 17.78 -18.34 20.66
N ARG A 137 18.10 -18.65 21.91
CA ARG A 137 19.46 -18.83 22.43
C ARG A 137 19.74 -20.32 22.64
#